data_AF-A0A975F0S0-F1
#
_entry.id   AF-A0A975F0S0-F1
#
_cell.length_a   1.000
_cell.length_b   1.000
_cell.length_c   1.000
_cell.angle_alpha   90.00
_cell.angle_beta   90.00
_cell.angle_gamma   90.00
#
_symmetry.space_group_name_H-M   'P 1'
#
loop_
_entity.id
_entity.type
_entity.pdbx_description
1 polymer ?
#
loop_
_entity_poly.entity_id
_entity_poly.type
_entity_poly.pdbx_seq_one_letter_code
_entity_poly.pdbx_strand_id
1 'polypeptide(L)'
;MSKNHRGSGLRGQPAHGRGKCPVCQKENIKVIYEQEIDGKQVKICKFCNAALKNKARVAARAAKPAAAVAAEAEAAPAEAQA
;
A
#
# COMPACT_ATOMS: atom_id res chain seq x y z
N MET A 1 1.98 -13.45 19.29
CA MET A 1 1.79 -13.08 17.87
C MET A 1 1.34 -14.29 17.07
N SER A 2 0.04 -14.48 16.94
CA SER A 2 -0.49 -15.56 16.13
C SER A 2 -0.10 -15.33 14.66
N LYS A 3 0.63 -16.27 14.08
CA LYS A 3 1.12 -16.21 12.70
C LYS A 3 0.00 -16.66 11.75
N ASN A 4 -1.19 -16.06 11.80
CA ASN A 4 -2.38 -16.49 11.04
C ASN A 4 -2.14 -16.57 9.51
N HIS A 5 -1.18 -15.80 9.00
CA HIS A 5 -0.84 -15.73 7.57
C HIS A 5 0.44 -16.52 7.20
N ARG A 6 0.90 -17.45 8.06
CA ARG A 6 2.13 -18.24 7.90
C ARG A 6 1.98 -19.63 8.57
N GLY A 7 2.70 -20.64 8.09
CA GLY A 7 2.88 -21.90 8.82
C GLY A 7 1.60 -22.71 9.04
N SER A 8 1.38 -23.17 10.28
CA SER A 8 0.32 -24.10 10.67
C SER A 8 -1.10 -23.60 10.33
N GLY A 9 -1.37 -22.31 10.48
CA GLY A 9 -2.68 -21.72 10.16
C GLY A 9 -3.04 -21.75 8.67
N LEU A 10 -2.05 -21.87 7.78
CA LEU A 10 -2.29 -22.06 6.34
C LEU A 10 -2.37 -23.53 5.96
N ARG A 11 -1.66 -24.42 6.67
CA ARG A 11 -1.66 -25.85 6.34
C ARG A 11 -3.04 -26.48 6.44
N GLY A 12 -3.89 -25.98 7.34
CA GLY A 12 -5.28 -26.44 7.50
C GLY A 12 -6.29 -25.85 6.50
N GLN A 13 -5.90 -24.88 5.67
CA GLN A 13 -6.80 -24.33 4.64
C GLN A 13 -6.59 -25.04 3.29
N PRO A 14 -7.66 -25.19 2.47
CA PRO A 14 -7.57 -25.81 1.16
C PRO A 14 -6.50 -25.10 0.31
N ALA A 15 -5.66 -25.90 -0.36
CA ALA A 15 -4.51 -25.44 -1.15
C ALA A 15 -3.56 -24.48 -0.39
N HIS A 16 -3.50 -24.57 0.93
CA HIS A 16 -2.72 -23.67 1.79
C HIS A 16 -3.11 -22.19 1.68
N GLY A 17 -4.40 -21.91 1.44
CA GLY A 17 -4.92 -20.57 1.24
C GLY A 17 -4.53 -19.96 -0.11
N ARG A 18 -4.20 -20.79 -1.11
CA ARG A 18 -3.93 -20.37 -2.49
C ARG A 18 -5.22 -20.35 -3.29
N GLY A 19 -5.37 -19.33 -4.14
CA GLY A 19 -6.54 -19.20 -5.01
C GLY A 19 -6.35 -18.11 -6.05
N LYS A 20 -7.44 -17.79 -6.75
CA LYS A 20 -7.50 -16.64 -7.66
C LYS A 20 -7.81 -15.37 -6.87
N CYS A 21 -7.01 -14.32 -7.08
CA CYS A 21 -7.26 -13.03 -6.44
C CYS A 21 -8.39 -12.27 -7.17
N PRO A 22 -9.42 -11.75 -6.47
CA PRO A 22 -10.49 -10.98 -7.11
C PRO A 22 -10.04 -9.60 -7.61
N VAL A 23 -8.92 -9.06 -7.09
CA VAL A 23 -8.43 -7.72 -7.45
C VAL A 23 -7.44 -7.75 -8.62
N CYS A 24 -6.55 -8.73 -8.65
CA CYS A 24 -5.49 -8.80 -9.66
C CYS A 24 -5.57 -10.02 -10.58
N GLN A 25 -6.60 -10.86 -10.42
CA GLN A 25 -6.90 -12.04 -11.23
C GLN A 25 -5.79 -13.10 -11.33
N LYS A 26 -4.68 -12.92 -10.63
CA LYS A 26 -3.58 -13.88 -10.58
C LYS A 26 -3.98 -15.14 -9.82
N GLU A 27 -3.55 -16.28 -10.33
CA GLU A 27 -3.83 -17.62 -9.81
C GLU A 27 -2.69 -18.15 -8.93
N ASN A 28 -2.95 -19.20 -8.14
CA ASN A 28 -1.97 -19.86 -7.26
C ASN A 28 -1.29 -18.96 -6.20
N ILE A 29 -1.88 -17.79 -5.90
CA ILE A 29 -1.37 -16.85 -4.90
C ILE A 29 -2.15 -16.98 -3.60
N LYS A 30 -1.46 -16.68 -2.48
CA LYS A 30 -2.05 -16.61 -1.14
C LYS A 30 -3.11 -15.51 -1.03
N VAL A 31 -4.37 -15.89 -0.89
CA VAL A 31 -5.56 -15.03 -0.74
C VAL A 31 -6.05 -15.11 0.71
N ILE A 32 -5.31 -14.48 1.61
CA ILE A 32 -5.48 -14.64 3.08
C ILE A 32 -5.84 -13.31 3.76
N TYR A 33 -5.71 -12.19 3.06
CA TYR A 33 -5.86 -10.88 3.68
C TYR A 33 -7.25 -10.33 3.47
N GLU A 34 -8.01 -10.19 4.54
CA GLU A 34 -9.34 -9.57 4.50
C GLU A 34 -9.18 -8.05 4.37
N GLN A 35 -9.90 -7.47 3.41
CA GLN A 35 -10.01 -6.04 3.18
C GLN A 35 -11.43 -5.73 2.72
N GLU A 36 -11.96 -4.60 3.16
CA GLU A 36 -13.25 -4.09 2.71
C GLU A 36 -13.03 -3.30 1.42
N ILE A 37 -13.61 -3.80 0.33
CA ILE A 37 -13.75 -3.08 -0.93
C ILE A 37 -15.25 -2.93 -1.18
N ASP A 38 -15.72 -1.70 -1.32
CA ASP A 38 -17.11 -1.38 -1.66
C ASP A 38 -18.15 -2.04 -0.72
N GLY A 39 -17.86 -2.04 0.58
CA GLY A 39 -18.74 -2.59 1.62
C GLY A 39 -18.77 -4.12 1.70
N LYS A 40 -17.92 -4.83 0.96
CA LYS A 40 -17.80 -6.30 1.03
C LYS A 40 -16.44 -6.68 1.58
N GLN A 41 -16.43 -7.56 2.58
CA GLN A 41 -15.21 -8.17 3.10
C GLN A 41 -14.71 -9.20 2.09
N VAL A 42 -13.66 -8.84 1.37
CA VAL A 42 -13.07 -9.69 0.33
C VAL A 42 -11.69 -10.14 0.79
N LYS A 43 -11.40 -11.43 0.63
CA LYS A 43 -10.04 -11.96 0.81
C LYS A 43 -9.22 -11.59 -0.42
N ILE A 44 -8.16 -10.83 -0.17
CA ILE A 44 -7.24 -10.27 -1.15
C ILE A 44 -5.91 -10.99 -1.08
N CYS A 45 -5.19 -11.00 -2.20
CA CYS A 45 -3.86 -11.56 -2.27
C CYS A 45 -2.80 -10.73 -1.54
N LYS A 46 -1.68 -11.37 -1.20
CA LYS A 46 -0.51 -10.72 -0.57
C LYS A 46 -0.06 -9.43 -1.30
N PHE A 47 -0.07 -9.44 -2.63
CA PHE A 47 0.41 -8.31 -3.43
C PHE A 47 -0.53 -7.11 -3.36
N CYS A 48 -1.84 -7.34 -3.44
CA CYS A 48 -2.83 -6.27 -3.41
C CYS A 48 -2.91 -5.62 -2.02
N ASN A 49 -2.75 -6.38 -0.92
CA ASN A 49 -2.61 -5.77 0.41
C ASN A 49 -1.38 -4.85 0.49
N ALA A 50 -0.23 -5.29 -0.04
CA ALA A 50 0.97 -4.45 -0.10
C ALA A 50 0.77 -3.21 -0.98
N ALA A 51 0.09 -3.34 -2.12
CA ALA A 51 -0.21 -2.23 -3.01
C ALA A 51 -1.13 -1.20 -2.35
N LEU A 52 -2.17 -1.62 -1.62
CA LEU A 52 -3.05 -0.72 -0.89
C LEU A 52 -2.29 0.06 0.21
N LYS A 53 -1.46 -0.63 0.97
CA LYS A 53 -0.60 0.01 1.99
C LYS A 53 0.40 0.98 1.37
N ASN A 54 0.98 0.63 0.23
CA ASN A 54 1.91 1.51 -0.48
C ASN A 54 1.19 2.74 -1.04
N LYS A 55 0.00 2.57 -1.63
CA LYS A 55 -0.82 3.70 -2.09
C LYS A 55 -1.17 4.64 -0.93
N ALA A 56 -1.57 4.12 0.23
CA ALA A 56 -1.83 4.94 1.42
C ALA A 56 -0.58 5.72 1.87
N ARG A 57 0.59 5.08 1.88
CA ARG A 57 1.86 5.74 2.22
C ARG A 57 2.29 6.79 1.21
N VAL A 58 2.10 6.53 -0.08
CA VAL A 58 2.43 7.47 -1.16
C VAL A 58 1.47 8.66 -1.14
N ALA A 59 0.17 8.44 -0.94
CA ALA A 59 -0.80 9.52 -0.76
C ALA A 59 -0.46 10.38 0.47
N ALA A 60 -0.07 9.77 1.59
CA ALA A 60 0.38 10.49 2.78
C ALA A 60 1.67 11.29 2.56
N ARG A 61 2.55 10.86 1.65
CA ARG A 61 3.78 11.59 1.29
C ARG A 61 3.54 12.67 0.22
N ALA A 62 2.62 12.44 -0.70
CA ALA A 62 2.24 13.40 -1.74
C ALA A 62 1.50 14.62 -1.19
N ALA A 63 0.98 14.56 0.04
CA ALA A 63 0.46 15.72 0.76
C ALA A 63 1.56 16.63 1.37
N LYS A 64 2.86 16.32 1.16
CA LYS A 64 3.98 17.07 1.75
C LYS A 64 4.92 17.84 0.81
N PRO A 65 4.87 17.80 -0.54
CA PRO A 65 5.64 18.74 -1.34
C PRO A 65 4.78 19.95 -1.70
N ALA A 66 4.47 20.79 -0.71
CA ALA A 66 4.05 22.17 -0.94
C ALA A 66 4.73 23.16 0.03
N ALA A 67 5.52 22.67 1.00
CA ALA A 67 6.23 23.52 1.96
C ALA A 67 7.76 23.53 1.78
N ALA A 68 8.32 22.80 0.80
CA ALA A 68 9.78 22.73 0.60
C ALA A 68 10.27 23.34 -0.71
N VAL A 69 9.40 23.73 -1.64
CA VAL A 69 9.82 24.37 -2.91
C VAL A 69 9.62 25.89 -2.91
N ALA A 70 9.12 26.47 -1.80
CA ALA A 70 9.03 27.92 -1.64
C ALA A 70 10.26 28.55 -0.95
N ALA A 71 11.21 27.75 -0.44
CA ALA A 71 12.36 28.27 0.31
C ALA A 71 13.61 28.56 -0.54
N GLU A 72 13.63 28.20 -1.83
CA GLU A 72 14.78 28.45 -2.72
C GLU A 72 14.53 29.55 -3.77
N ALA A 73 13.39 30.28 -3.70
CA ALA A 73 13.07 31.35 -4.66
C ALA A 73 13.12 32.78 -4.09
N GLU A 74 13.27 32.96 -2.76
CA GLU A 74 13.41 34.29 -2.12
C GLU A 74 14.83 34.53 -1.58
N ALA A 75 15.85 34.28 -2.40
CA ALA A 75 17.22 34.75 -2.12
C ALA A 75 17.89 35.28 -3.39
N ALA A 76 17.18 36.11 -4.15
CA ALA A 76 17.81 37.04 -5.08
C ALA A 76 16.89 38.22 -5.41
N PRO A 77 16.81 39.23 -4.53
CA PRO A 77 16.69 40.59 -5.01
C PRO A 77 17.97 41.37 -4.68
N ALA A 78 18.67 41.75 -5.75
CA ALA A 78 19.29 43.06 -5.93
C ALA A 78 20.04 43.68 -4.74
N GLU A 79 21.37 43.57 -4.72
CA GLU A 79 22.21 44.61 -4.12
C GLU A 79 22.28 45.80 -5.10
N ALA A 80 21.77 46.91 -4.60
CA ALA A 80 21.78 48.22 -5.21
C ALA A 80 23.19 48.82 -5.20
N GLN A 81 23.51 49.48 -6.31
CA GLN A 81 24.06 50.85 -6.37
C GLN A 81 24.98 51.28 -5.21
N ALA A 82 26.27 51.43 -5.51
CA ALA A 82 27.16 52.43 -4.92
C ALA A 82 28.11 52.96 -6.01
#